data_AF-A0A1V1NY53-F1
#
_entry.id   AF-A0A1V1NY53-F1
#
_cell.length_a   1.000
_cell.length_b   1.000
_cell.length_c   1.000
_cell.angle_alpha   90.00
_cell.angle_beta   90.00
_cell.angle_gamma   90.00
#
_symmetry.space_group_name_H-M   'P 1'
#
loop_
_entity.id
_entity.type
_entity.pdbx_description
1 polymer ?
#
loop_
_entity_poly.entity_id
_entity_poly.type
_entity_poly.pdbx_seq_one_letter_code
_entity_poly.pdbx_strand_id
1 'polypeptide(L)'
;MKYQIKLRLLPFVCLMVMSFVFSNTAHADFIRTIVDNGSCAPFVSLKITPNESVKAYNVEETLPDGLIPSNINENGYWDSSKHKIRWGTFLDGNSRTFTYKVTAPKGNYSVTGKASFDGKNEDITGDVKATIKCTPYVSMERTIADNQTCSPSVSLEITPYETVKSYNVEEMLPVGLMALNISENGRWDAVNRKVKWGTFPDGNIRTLTYQVSGNNGVYSVSGKASFDGHTGSITGDTEAAIECIPYVTLERTITNNQTCTPLVSVEVKPTNSVSAYNVEYILPEGLTPSNISDNGQWDALNRKVK
;
A
#
# COMPACT_ATOMS: atom_id res chain seq x y z
N MET A 1 22.65 69.21 -74.07
CA MET A 1 22.51 68.36 -72.87
C MET A 1 21.03 68.07 -72.61
N LYS A 2 20.59 66.83 -72.78
CA LYS A 2 19.40 66.23 -72.15
C LYS A 2 19.60 64.71 -72.23
N TYR A 3 19.66 64.05 -71.08
CA TYR A 3 19.91 62.61 -70.94
C TYR A 3 18.67 61.80 -71.34
N GLN A 4 18.87 60.73 -72.11
CA GLN A 4 17.86 59.71 -72.39
C GLN A 4 18.37 58.37 -71.86
N ILE A 5 17.68 57.82 -70.85
CA ILE A 5 17.97 56.51 -70.27
C ILE A 5 17.28 55.46 -71.14
N LYS A 6 18.07 54.67 -71.87
CA LYS A 6 17.58 53.45 -72.54
C LYS A 6 17.72 52.26 -71.60
N LEU A 7 16.60 51.78 -71.07
CA LEU A 7 16.51 50.53 -70.32
C LEU A 7 16.49 49.35 -71.31
N ARG A 8 17.41 48.40 -71.16
CA ARG A 8 17.43 47.14 -71.94
C ARG A 8 16.83 46.03 -71.08
N LEU A 9 15.71 45.47 -71.51
CA LEU A 9 15.10 44.25 -70.96
C LEU A 9 15.95 43.03 -71.34
N LEU A 10 16.31 42.19 -70.36
CA LEU A 10 16.84 40.83 -70.56
C LEU A 10 15.70 39.83 -70.33
N PRO A 11 15.65 38.71 -71.09
CA PRO A 11 14.51 37.80 -71.04
C PRO A 11 14.50 36.96 -69.76
N PHE A 12 13.29 36.76 -69.26
CA PHE A 12 12.92 35.84 -68.18
C PHE A 12 13.53 34.45 -68.42
N VAL A 13 14.49 34.06 -67.59
CA VAL A 13 14.78 32.63 -67.37
C VAL A 13 13.76 32.15 -66.35
N CYS A 14 12.76 31.41 -66.84
CA CYS A 14 11.80 30.70 -66.02
C CYS A 14 12.55 29.55 -65.31
N LEU A 15 13.13 29.85 -64.15
CA LEU A 15 13.68 28.84 -63.26
C LEU A 15 12.49 28.13 -62.61
N MET A 16 12.10 27.00 -63.17
CA MET A 16 11.11 26.11 -62.59
C MET A 16 11.71 25.55 -61.30
N VAL A 17 11.42 26.17 -60.16
CA VAL A 17 11.75 25.64 -58.85
C VAL A 17 10.87 24.41 -58.67
N MET A 18 11.42 23.24 -58.99
CA MET A 18 10.82 21.97 -58.68
C MET A 18 10.89 21.83 -57.15
N SER A 19 9.87 22.31 -56.47
CA SER A 19 9.69 22.07 -55.04
C SER A 19 9.58 20.56 -54.85
N PHE A 20 10.68 19.92 -54.47
CA PHE A 20 10.67 18.56 -53.94
C PHE A 20 9.88 18.62 -52.64
N VAL A 21 8.59 18.30 -52.73
CA VAL A 21 7.80 17.94 -51.56
C VAL A 21 8.38 16.61 -51.10
N PHE A 22 9.18 16.63 -50.03
CA PHE A 22 9.50 15.41 -49.31
C PHE A 22 8.19 14.88 -48.73
N SER A 23 7.56 13.95 -49.44
CA SER A 23 6.51 13.12 -48.86
C SER A 23 7.15 12.34 -47.71
N ASN A 24 6.88 12.75 -46.47
CA ASN A 24 7.06 11.88 -45.31
C ASN A 24 6.01 10.77 -45.43
N THR A 25 6.28 9.80 -46.31
CA THR A 25 5.46 8.60 -46.42
C THR A 25 5.68 7.81 -45.14
N ALA A 26 4.63 7.63 -44.34
CA ALA A 26 4.65 6.77 -43.17
C ALA A 26 5.12 5.37 -43.59
N HIS A 27 6.03 4.75 -42.83
CA HIS A 27 6.61 3.45 -43.17
C HIS A 27 5.70 2.29 -42.76
N ALA A 28 4.64 2.57 -42.01
CA ALA A 28 3.62 1.61 -41.62
C ALA A 28 2.33 2.33 -41.16
N ASP A 29 1.24 1.57 -41.09
CA ASP A 29 0.04 1.97 -40.35
C ASP A 29 0.13 1.46 -38.91
N PHE A 30 -0.19 2.33 -37.95
CA PHE A 30 -0.25 2.00 -36.52
C PHE A 30 -1.59 2.38 -35.94
N ILE A 31 -2.09 1.57 -35.02
CA ILE A 31 -3.15 1.98 -34.13
C ILE A 31 -2.98 1.33 -32.77
N ARG A 32 -2.87 2.17 -31.72
CA ARG A 32 -3.04 1.76 -30.34
C ARG A 32 -4.51 1.86 -29.96
N THR A 33 -5.02 0.81 -29.34
CA THR A 33 -6.35 0.78 -28.71
C THR A 33 -6.21 0.34 -27.26
N ILE A 34 -6.86 1.07 -26.35
CA ILE A 34 -6.97 0.72 -24.94
C ILE A 34 -8.40 0.27 -24.67
N VAL A 35 -8.57 -1.04 -24.49
CA VAL A 35 -9.84 -1.70 -24.17
C VAL A 35 -10.06 -1.71 -22.67
N ASP A 36 -11.33 -1.63 -22.25
CA ASP A 36 -11.74 -1.51 -20.85
C ASP A 36 -11.06 -0.34 -20.14
N ASN A 37 -10.91 0.79 -20.86
CA ASN A 37 -10.30 2.00 -20.33
C ASN A 37 -11.13 2.52 -19.14
N GLY A 38 -10.49 2.67 -17.98
CA GLY A 38 -11.14 2.95 -16.70
C GLY A 38 -11.33 1.73 -15.79
N SER A 39 -11.09 0.51 -16.27
CA SER A 39 -11.01 -0.69 -15.43
C SER A 39 -9.70 -0.73 -14.61
N CYS A 40 -9.50 -1.80 -13.84
CA CYS A 40 -8.35 -1.94 -12.93
C CYS A 40 -7.14 -2.55 -13.63
N ALA A 41 -7.39 -3.19 -14.78
CA ALA A 41 -6.38 -3.76 -15.64
C ALA A 41 -6.73 -3.56 -17.12
N PRO A 42 -6.75 -2.31 -17.63
CA PRO A 42 -7.01 -2.05 -19.04
C PRO A 42 -6.10 -2.87 -19.95
N PHE A 43 -6.65 -3.32 -21.07
CA PHE A 43 -5.94 -4.10 -22.07
C PHE A 43 -5.50 -3.20 -23.20
N VAL A 44 -4.21 -3.21 -23.52
CA VAL A 44 -3.63 -2.41 -24.59
C VAL A 44 -3.29 -3.31 -25.77
N SER A 45 -3.68 -2.87 -26.96
CA SER A 45 -3.41 -3.54 -28.23
C SER A 45 -2.78 -2.56 -29.21
N LEU A 46 -1.65 -2.94 -29.82
CA LEU A 46 -0.96 -2.18 -30.84
C LEU A 46 -0.95 -3.01 -32.12
N LYS A 47 -1.72 -2.60 -33.12
CA LYS A 47 -1.66 -3.21 -34.44
C LYS A 47 -0.69 -2.42 -35.31
N ILE A 48 0.29 -3.12 -35.88
CA ILE A 48 1.27 -2.55 -36.79
C ILE A 48 1.21 -3.28 -38.12
N THR A 49 1.06 -2.53 -39.20
CA THR A 49 1.09 -3.02 -40.58
C THR A 49 2.18 -2.28 -41.34
N PRO A 50 3.40 -2.85 -41.42
CA PRO A 50 4.49 -2.27 -42.20
C PRO A 50 4.17 -2.21 -43.69
N ASN A 51 4.68 -1.18 -44.36
CA ASN A 51 4.62 -1.10 -45.83
C ASN A 51 5.49 -2.19 -46.47
N GLU A 52 5.19 -2.56 -47.71
CA GLU A 52 5.89 -3.62 -48.45
C GLU A 52 7.41 -3.39 -48.61
N SER A 53 7.87 -2.13 -48.50
CA SER A 53 9.28 -1.77 -48.58
C SER A 53 10.08 -2.14 -47.32
N VAL A 54 9.42 -2.28 -46.16
CA VAL A 54 10.08 -2.53 -44.87
C VAL A 54 10.73 -3.92 -44.86
N LYS A 55 11.97 -4.02 -44.37
CA LYS A 55 12.69 -5.29 -44.23
C LYS A 55 12.94 -5.70 -42.79
N ALA A 56 13.00 -4.75 -41.87
CA ALA A 56 13.11 -5.01 -40.46
C ALA A 56 12.40 -3.93 -39.63
N TYR A 57 11.89 -4.34 -38.47
CA TYR A 57 11.36 -3.38 -37.51
C TYR A 57 11.47 -3.82 -36.06
N ASN A 58 11.36 -2.84 -35.16
CA ASN A 58 11.20 -3.04 -33.72
C ASN A 58 10.19 -2.04 -33.17
N VAL A 59 9.67 -2.33 -31.98
CA VAL A 59 8.64 -1.52 -31.31
C VAL A 59 9.05 -1.32 -29.87
N GLU A 60 8.95 -0.09 -29.39
CA GLU A 60 9.17 0.29 -28.01
C GLU A 60 7.98 1.10 -27.50
N GLU A 61 7.47 0.70 -26.33
CA GLU A 61 6.43 1.44 -25.64
C GLU A 61 6.95 1.95 -24.31
N THR A 62 6.72 3.23 -24.04
CA THR A 62 7.16 3.91 -22.82
C THR A 62 5.96 4.15 -21.92
N LEU A 63 6.02 3.59 -20.72
CA LEU A 63 5.01 3.74 -19.68
C LEU A 63 5.51 4.75 -18.63
N PRO A 64 4.62 5.54 -18.00
CA PRO A 64 5.00 6.46 -16.94
C PRO A 64 5.20 5.71 -15.61
N ASP A 65 5.78 6.39 -14.63
CA ASP A 65 5.97 5.85 -13.29
C ASP A 65 4.64 5.37 -12.69
N GLY A 66 4.69 4.20 -12.05
CA GLY A 66 3.53 3.57 -11.40
C GLY A 66 2.62 2.77 -12.33
N LEU A 67 2.75 2.88 -13.66
CA LEU A 67 2.01 2.03 -14.61
C LEU A 67 2.85 0.79 -14.96
N ILE A 68 2.39 -0.38 -14.50
CA ILE A 68 3.12 -1.64 -14.61
C ILE A 68 2.45 -2.55 -15.65
N PRO A 69 3.19 -3.05 -16.66
CA PRO A 69 2.63 -3.94 -17.64
C PRO A 69 2.67 -5.40 -17.19
N SER A 70 1.76 -6.20 -17.72
CA SER A 70 1.65 -7.66 -17.52
C SER A 70 1.08 -8.33 -18.76
N ASN A 71 1.17 -9.67 -18.84
CA ASN A 71 0.65 -10.47 -19.95
C ASN A 71 1.10 -9.97 -21.33
N ILE A 72 2.38 -9.60 -21.44
CA ILE A 72 2.98 -9.08 -22.67
C ILE A 72 3.13 -10.23 -23.68
N ASN A 73 2.57 -10.09 -24.89
CA ASN A 73 2.64 -11.11 -25.93
C ASN A 73 3.91 -10.98 -26.82
N GLU A 74 4.03 -11.83 -27.84
CA GLU A 74 5.08 -11.75 -28.88
C GLU A 74 6.51 -11.67 -28.32
N ASN A 75 6.73 -12.33 -27.17
CA ASN A 75 8.00 -12.31 -26.43
C ASN A 75 8.49 -10.89 -26.08
N GLY A 76 7.57 -9.94 -25.89
CA GLY A 76 7.91 -8.59 -25.48
C GLY A 76 8.57 -8.58 -24.10
N TYR A 77 9.59 -7.74 -23.96
CA TYR A 77 10.39 -7.63 -22.74
C TYR A 77 10.13 -6.30 -22.04
N TRP A 78 9.82 -6.35 -20.74
CA TRP A 78 9.70 -5.18 -19.88
C TRP A 78 11.04 -4.83 -19.22
N ASP A 79 11.62 -3.69 -19.59
CA ASP A 79 12.75 -3.06 -18.89
C ASP A 79 12.19 -2.10 -17.83
N SER A 80 12.05 -2.61 -16.61
CA SER A 80 11.51 -1.84 -15.47
C SER A 80 12.38 -0.63 -15.12
N SER A 81 13.69 -0.67 -15.39
CA SER A 81 14.61 0.44 -15.07
C SER A 81 14.44 1.64 -16.00
N LYS A 82 13.97 1.39 -17.23
CA LYS A 82 13.75 2.44 -18.25
C LYS A 82 12.26 2.68 -18.54
N HIS A 83 11.38 1.99 -17.82
CA HIS A 83 9.94 1.99 -18.01
C HIS A 83 9.51 1.73 -19.47
N LYS A 84 10.12 0.72 -20.10
CA LYS A 84 9.90 0.41 -21.52
C LYS A 84 9.57 -1.04 -21.79
N ILE A 85 8.53 -1.30 -22.59
CA ILE A 85 8.30 -2.60 -23.22
C ILE A 85 8.96 -2.58 -24.59
N ARG A 86 9.64 -3.68 -24.97
CA ARG A 86 10.34 -3.81 -26.24
C ARG A 86 9.95 -5.10 -26.96
N TRP A 87 9.62 -4.97 -28.24
CA TRP A 87 9.40 -6.08 -29.16
C TRP A 87 10.35 -5.97 -30.37
N GLY A 88 10.86 -7.11 -30.84
CA GLY A 88 11.79 -7.19 -31.98
C GLY A 88 13.25 -7.41 -31.55
N THR A 89 14.25 -7.26 -32.42
CA THR A 89 14.24 -6.90 -33.87
C THR A 89 13.63 -8.00 -34.74
N PHE A 90 12.56 -7.68 -35.46
CA PHE A 90 11.99 -8.57 -36.48
C PHE A 90 12.67 -8.31 -37.82
N LEU A 91 13.15 -9.37 -38.48
CA LEU A 91 13.82 -9.29 -39.78
C LEU A 91 12.84 -9.65 -40.92
N ASP A 92 11.66 -9.04 -40.88
CA ASP A 92 10.63 -9.14 -41.91
C ASP A 92 9.73 -7.88 -41.91
N GLY A 93 8.80 -7.81 -42.87
CA GLY A 93 7.78 -6.76 -42.99
C GLY A 93 6.37 -7.23 -42.59
N ASN A 94 6.25 -8.29 -41.79
CA ASN A 94 4.95 -8.88 -41.47
C ASN A 94 4.13 -7.97 -40.52
N SER A 95 2.81 -7.92 -40.74
CA SER A 95 1.89 -7.29 -39.78
C SER A 95 1.85 -8.08 -38.48
N ARG A 96 1.85 -7.38 -37.34
CA ARG A 96 1.76 -7.98 -35.99
C ARG A 96 0.83 -7.16 -35.10
N THR A 97 0.29 -7.84 -34.09
CA THR A 97 -0.48 -7.21 -33.01
C THR A 97 0.22 -7.49 -31.69
N PHE A 98 0.71 -6.43 -31.05
CA PHE A 98 1.34 -6.48 -29.74
C PHE A 98 0.31 -6.17 -28.67
N THR A 99 0.31 -6.92 -27.57
CA THR A 99 -0.69 -6.78 -26.51
C THR A 99 -0.08 -6.92 -25.14
N TYR A 100 -0.69 -6.23 -24.17
CA TYR A 100 -0.36 -6.32 -22.76
C TYR A 100 -1.51 -5.74 -21.91
N LYS A 101 -1.49 -5.98 -20.60
CA LYS A 101 -2.36 -5.32 -19.62
C LYS A 101 -1.57 -4.35 -18.77
N VAL A 102 -2.22 -3.31 -18.26
CA VAL A 102 -1.59 -2.35 -17.34
C VAL A 102 -2.30 -2.28 -16.00
N THR A 103 -1.56 -2.18 -14.91
CA THR A 103 -2.08 -1.90 -13.57
C THR A 103 -1.36 -0.70 -12.96
N ALA A 104 -2.06 0.11 -12.17
CA ALA A 104 -1.51 1.25 -11.45
C ALA A 104 -2.47 1.72 -10.33
N PRO A 105 -2.06 2.65 -9.45
CA PRO A 105 -3.00 3.41 -8.64
C PRO A 105 -4.10 4.10 -9.48
N LYS A 106 -5.16 4.57 -8.81
CA LYS A 106 -6.21 5.35 -9.50
C LYS A 106 -5.59 6.60 -10.12
N GLY A 107 -5.77 6.78 -11.41
CA GLY A 107 -5.13 7.87 -12.13
C GLY A 107 -5.32 7.82 -13.63
N ASN A 108 -4.75 8.83 -14.29
CA ASN A 108 -4.65 8.88 -15.74
C ASN A 108 -3.17 8.84 -16.10
N TYR A 109 -2.79 7.86 -16.91
CA TYR A 109 -1.41 7.58 -17.26
C TYR A 109 -1.21 7.77 -18.76
N SER A 110 -0.30 8.66 -19.13
CA SER A 110 0.05 8.90 -20.53
C SER A 110 0.90 7.77 -21.06
N VAL A 111 0.46 7.12 -22.12
CA VAL A 111 1.19 6.03 -22.79
C VAL A 111 1.74 6.57 -24.11
N THR A 112 3.02 6.31 -24.37
CA THR A 112 3.68 6.74 -25.62
C THR A 112 4.51 5.59 -26.18
N GLY A 113 4.89 5.63 -27.45
CA GLY A 113 5.73 4.60 -28.03
C GLY A 113 6.27 4.99 -29.38
N LYS A 114 7.30 4.28 -29.80
CA LYS A 114 7.97 4.45 -31.08
C LYS A 114 8.12 3.08 -31.74
N ALA A 115 8.01 3.05 -33.06
CA ALA A 115 8.42 1.91 -33.86
C ALA A 115 9.52 2.35 -34.82
N SER A 116 10.53 1.52 -35.01
CA SER A 116 11.65 1.77 -35.92
C SER A 116 11.55 0.84 -37.12
N PHE A 117 11.46 1.39 -38.32
CA PHE A 117 11.42 0.66 -39.60
C PHE A 117 12.70 0.93 -40.38
N ASP A 118 13.50 -0.11 -40.63
CA ASP A 118 14.79 0.01 -41.34
C ASP A 118 15.69 1.16 -40.80
N GLY A 119 15.66 1.36 -39.47
CA GLY A 119 16.43 2.39 -38.77
C GLY A 119 15.77 3.77 -38.66
N LYS A 120 14.55 3.96 -39.16
CA LYS A 120 13.80 5.21 -39.03
C LYS A 120 12.68 5.09 -38.00
N ASN A 121 12.64 6.02 -37.05
CA ASN A 121 11.66 6.03 -35.97
C ASN A 121 10.38 6.75 -36.37
N GLU A 122 9.25 6.17 -36.00
CA GLU A 122 7.91 6.76 -36.10
C GLU A 122 7.19 6.65 -34.75
N ASP A 123 6.38 7.64 -34.41
CA ASP A 123 5.60 7.63 -33.17
C ASP A 123 4.33 6.80 -33.35
N ILE A 124 4.00 6.00 -32.33
CA ILE A 124 2.79 5.18 -32.33
C ILE A 124 1.58 6.08 -32.08
N THR A 125 0.59 5.99 -32.96
CA THR A 125 -0.68 6.74 -32.92
C THR A 125 -1.81 5.95 -32.25
N GLY A 126 -2.98 6.57 -32.07
CA GLY A 126 -4.16 5.97 -31.41
C GLY A 126 -4.34 6.47 -29.98
N ASP A 127 -4.85 5.61 -29.10
CA ASP A 127 -5.12 5.96 -27.70
C ASP A 127 -3.82 6.30 -26.93
N VAL A 128 -3.78 7.47 -26.29
CA VAL A 128 -2.58 7.97 -25.60
C VAL A 128 -2.70 7.97 -24.07
N LYS A 129 -3.82 7.49 -23.51
CA LYS A 129 -4.12 7.61 -22.09
C LYS A 129 -4.82 6.37 -21.54
N ALA A 130 -4.13 5.66 -20.66
CA ALA A 130 -4.72 4.63 -19.82
C ALA A 130 -5.31 5.27 -18.56
N THR A 131 -6.61 5.18 -18.40
CA THR A 131 -7.33 5.60 -17.20
C THR A 131 -7.52 4.38 -16.31
N ILE A 132 -7.14 4.51 -15.04
CA ILE A 132 -7.41 3.52 -13.99
C ILE A 132 -8.39 4.18 -13.02
N LYS A 133 -9.67 3.78 -13.05
CA LYS A 133 -10.69 4.38 -12.15
C LYS A 133 -10.87 3.61 -10.86
N CYS A 134 -10.70 2.29 -10.90
CA CYS A 134 -10.52 1.53 -9.68
C CYS A 134 -9.08 1.67 -9.26
N THR A 135 -8.92 2.30 -8.12
CA THR A 135 -7.92 1.89 -7.16
C THR A 135 -7.85 0.34 -7.13
N PRO A 136 -6.73 -0.33 -7.48
CA PRO A 136 -6.47 -1.69 -7.00
C PRO A 136 -6.21 -1.60 -5.49
N TYR A 137 -7.16 -1.04 -4.74
CA TYR A 137 -7.04 -0.78 -3.33
C TYR A 137 -7.98 -1.77 -2.70
N VAL A 138 -7.38 -2.90 -2.44
CA VAL A 138 -7.72 -3.58 -1.23
C VAL A 138 -7.47 -2.57 -0.10
N SER A 139 -8.47 -2.21 0.69
CA SER A 139 -8.19 -1.48 1.93
C SER A 139 -7.58 -2.47 2.92
N MET A 140 -6.44 -2.11 3.48
CA MET A 140 -5.76 -2.88 4.52
C MET A 140 -5.31 -1.89 5.58
N GLU A 141 -6.07 -1.81 6.65
CA GLU A 141 -5.83 -0.87 7.74
C GLU A 141 -5.65 -1.61 9.06
N ARG A 142 -4.55 -1.30 9.75
CA ARG A 142 -4.22 -1.79 11.07
C ARG A 142 -4.64 -0.77 12.13
N THR A 143 -5.30 -1.28 13.16
CA THR A 143 -5.58 -0.54 14.40
C THR A 143 -5.06 -1.34 15.58
N ILE A 144 -4.37 -0.67 16.50
CA ILE A 144 -3.85 -1.26 17.74
C ILE A 144 -4.61 -0.67 18.93
N ALA A 145 -5.47 -1.47 19.53
CA ALA A 145 -6.20 -1.12 20.75
C ALA A 145 -5.44 -1.55 22.01
N ASP A 146 -5.77 -0.92 23.13
CA ASP A 146 -5.16 -1.19 24.44
C ASP A 146 -3.63 -1.12 24.38
N ASN A 147 -3.12 -0.14 23.63
CA ASN A 147 -1.69 0.11 23.51
C ASN A 147 -1.10 0.52 24.88
N GLN A 148 0.15 0.15 25.16
CA GLN A 148 0.78 0.29 26.49
C GLN A 148 0.10 -0.57 27.57
N THR A 149 -0.38 -1.76 27.20
CA THR A 149 -0.79 -2.79 28.16
C THR A 149 0.12 -4.01 28.05
N CYS A 150 -0.10 -5.03 28.89
CA CYS A 150 0.61 -6.30 28.79
C CYS A 150 0.25 -7.11 27.53
N SER A 151 -0.88 -6.79 26.87
CA SER A 151 -1.36 -7.55 25.72
C SER A 151 -2.23 -6.71 24.77
N PRO A 152 -1.67 -5.70 24.06
CA PRO A 152 -2.39 -4.93 23.06
C PRO A 152 -3.08 -5.83 22.03
N SER A 153 -4.27 -5.39 21.59
CA SER A 153 -5.07 -6.08 20.58
C SER A 153 -4.86 -5.41 19.23
N VAL A 154 -4.54 -6.20 18.22
CA VAL A 154 -4.34 -5.71 16.85
C VAL A 154 -5.48 -6.20 15.97
N SER A 155 -6.05 -5.28 15.21
CA SER A 155 -7.13 -5.53 14.26
C SER A 155 -6.69 -5.08 12.87
N LEU A 156 -6.94 -5.92 11.87
CA LEU A 156 -6.68 -5.69 10.46
C LEU A 156 -8.00 -5.70 9.71
N GLU A 157 -8.44 -4.54 9.21
CA GLU A 157 -9.58 -4.47 8.30
C GLU A 157 -9.12 -4.69 6.87
N ILE A 158 -9.58 -5.79 6.28
CA ILE A 158 -9.24 -6.21 4.92
C ILE A 158 -10.50 -6.10 4.06
N THR A 159 -10.48 -5.18 3.11
CA THR A 159 -11.57 -4.95 2.15
C THR A 159 -11.06 -5.25 0.75
N PRO A 160 -11.15 -6.51 0.27
CA PRO A 160 -10.81 -6.86 -1.09
C PRO A 160 -11.71 -6.13 -2.09
N TYR A 161 -11.20 -5.92 -3.31
CA TYR A 161 -12.02 -5.41 -4.41
C TYR A 161 -12.98 -6.49 -4.93
N GLU A 162 -14.09 -6.08 -5.54
CA GLU A 162 -15.20 -6.95 -5.98
C GLU A 162 -14.78 -8.09 -6.93
N THR A 163 -13.66 -7.91 -7.65
CA THR A 163 -13.15 -8.92 -8.60
C THR A 163 -12.17 -9.90 -7.96
N VAL A 164 -11.79 -9.73 -6.69
CA VAL A 164 -10.86 -10.63 -5.99
C VAL A 164 -11.52 -11.99 -5.83
N LYS A 165 -10.81 -13.05 -6.24
CA LYS A 165 -11.27 -14.44 -6.09
C LYS A 165 -10.60 -15.14 -4.93
N SER A 166 -9.42 -14.68 -4.52
CA SER A 166 -8.69 -15.28 -3.43
C SER A 166 -7.69 -14.30 -2.81
N TYR A 167 -7.45 -14.45 -1.51
CA TYR A 167 -6.39 -13.69 -0.86
C TYR A 167 -5.79 -14.37 0.38
N ASN A 168 -4.61 -13.91 0.78
CA ASN A 168 -3.96 -14.26 2.04
C ASN A 168 -3.36 -13.01 2.69
N VAL A 169 -3.14 -13.08 4.01
CA VAL A 169 -2.61 -11.95 4.81
C VAL A 169 -1.47 -12.46 5.68
N GLU A 170 -0.38 -11.71 5.73
CA GLU A 170 0.75 -11.95 6.60
C GLU A 170 1.09 -10.69 7.40
N GLU A 171 1.34 -10.85 8.70
CA GLU A 171 1.85 -9.78 9.55
C GLU A 171 3.15 -10.21 10.20
N MET A 172 4.16 -9.35 10.12
CA MET A 172 5.50 -9.59 10.63
C MET A 172 5.66 -8.93 12.00
N LEU A 173 6.04 -9.73 12.99
CA LEU A 173 6.34 -9.25 14.34
C LEU A 173 7.85 -9.28 14.62
N PRO A 174 8.46 -8.16 15.05
CA PRO A 174 9.89 -8.12 15.37
C PRO A 174 10.20 -9.02 16.57
N VAL A 175 11.48 -9.38 16.74
CA VAL A 175 11.98 -10.20 17.87
C VAL A 175 11.52 -9.60 19.20
N GLY A 176 11.11 -10.46 20.14
CA GLY A 176 10.59 -10.07 21.45
C GLY A 176 9.06 -10.12 21.57
N LEU A 177 8.34 -10.11 20.45
CA LEU A 177 6.88 -10.30 20.44
C LEU A 177 6.46 -11.74 20.13
N MET A 178 5.26 -12.12 20.57
CA MET A 178 4.55 -13.32 20.16
C MET A 178 3.08 -12.97 19.88
N ALA A 179 2.47 -13.67 18.93
CA ALA A 179 1.05 -13.52 18.64
C ALA A 179 0.22 -14.56 19.40
N LEU A 180 -0.89 -14.10 19.97
CA LEU A 180 -1.85 -14.88 20.75
C LEU A 180 -3.27 -14.59 20.24
N ASN A 181 -4.24 -15.44 20.60
CA ASN A 181 -5.67 -15.21 20.34
C ASN A 181 -5.99 -14.78 18.90
N ILE A 182 -5.44 -15.52 17.94
CA ILE A 182 -5.51 -15.19 16.51
C ILE A 182 -6.86 -15.65 15.93
N SER A 183 -7.61 -14.74 15.31
CA SER A 183 -8.92 -15.04 14.69
C SER A 183 -8.81 -15.73 13.33
N GLU A 184 -9.94 -16.13 12.75
CA GLU A 184 -10.05 -16.67 11.38
C GLU A 184 -9.08 -17.82 11.08
N ASN A 185 -8.82 -18.66 12.10
CA ASN A 185 -7.87 -19.78 12.04
C ASN A 185 -6.45 -19.37 11.65
N GLY A 186 -6.08 -18.10 11.87
CA GLY A 186 -4.73 -17.63 11.65
C GLY A 186 -3.74 -18.35 12.56
N ARG A 187 -2.48 -18.42 12.11
CA ARG A 187 -1.42 -19.15 12.82
C ARG A 187 -0.20 -18.29 13.02
N TRP A 188 0.40 -18.41 14.20
CA TRP A 188 1.71 -17.88 14.49
C TRP A 188 2.81 -18.82 13.96
N ASP A 189 3.62 -18.30 13.06
CA ASP A 189 4.84 -18.92 12.56
C ASP A 189 6.03 -18.31 13.29
N ALA A 190 6.43 -18.95 14.40
CA ALA A 190 7.51 -18.45 15.26
C ALA A 190 8.87 -18.41 14.55
N VAL A 191 9.10 -19.29 13.56
CA VAL A 191 10.35 -19.38 12.81
C VAL A 191 10.50 -18.19 11.88
N ASN A 192 9.46 -17.90 11.10
CA ASN A 192 9.48 -16.79 10.14
C ASN A 192 8.96 -15.46 10.74
N ARG A 193 8.57 -15.47 12.02
CA ARG A 193 8.08 -14.30 12.76
C ARG A 193 6.83 -13.67 12.16
N LYS A 194 5.90 -14.51 11.73
CA LYS A 194 4.68 -14.06 11.03
C LYS A 194 3.40 -14.60 11.63
N VAL A 195 2.38 -13.77 11.73
CA VAL A 195 0.99 -14.22 11.78
C VAL A 195 0.51 -14.41 10.35
N LYS A 196 -0.13 -15.53 10.06
CA LYS A 196 -0.59 -15.88 8.71
C LYS A 196 -2.07 -16.24 8.71
N TRP A 197 -2.82 -15.64 7.80
CA TRP A 197 -4.23 -15.97 7.54
C TRP A 197 -4.45 -16.38 6.08
N GLY A 198 -5.43 -17.26 5.87
CA GLY A 198 -5.78 -17.79 4.56
C GLY A 198 -4.90 -18.97 4.13
N THR A 199 -4.88 -19.31 2.83
CA THR A 199 -5.56 -18.65 1.71
C THR A 199 -7.08 -18.73 1.80
N PHE A 200 -7.75 -17.58 1.67
CA PHE A 200 -9.20 -17.47 1.54
C PHE A 200 -9.59 -17.58 0.07
N PRO A 201 -10.45 -18.54 -0.34
CA PRO A 201 -10.88 -18.72 -1.73
C PRO A 201 -12.12 -17.89 -2.07
N ASP A 202 -12.15 -16.62 -1.63
CA ASP A 202 -13.21 -15.66 -1.91
C ASP A 202 -12.69 -14.21 -1.84
N GLY A 203 -13.54 -13.25 -2.17
CA GLY A 203 -13.28 -11.80 -2.08
C GLY A 203 -14.00 -11.12 -0.91
N ASN A 204 -14.38 -11.87 0.14
CA ASN A 204 -15.15 -11.30 1.25
C ASN A 204 -14.31 -10.34 2.08
N ILE A 205 -14.95 -9.28 2.57
CA ILE A 205 -14.40 -8.36 3.57
C ILE A 205 -14.21 -9.12 4.89
N ARG A 206 -13.07 -8.94 5.55
CA ARG A 206 -12.76 -9.58 6.84
C ARG A 206 -12.07 -8.62 7.78
N THR A 207 -12.35 -8.80 9.07
CA THR A 207 -11.57 -8.22 10.16
C THR A 207 -10.76 -9.33 10.81
N LEU A 208 -9.44 -9.27 10.67
CA LEU A 208 -8.51 -10.25 11.25
C LEU A 208 -7.94 -9.68 12.54
N THR A 209 -7.86 -10.48 13.59
CA THR A 209 -7.40 -10.01 14.91
C THR A 209 -6.39 -10.97 15.52
N TYR A 210 -5.53 -10.42 16.36
CA TYR A 210 -4.65 -11.15 17.26
C TYR A 210 -4.22 -10.23 18.39
N GLN A 211 -3.66 -10.81 19.45
CA GLN A 211 -3.03 -10.07 20.54
C GLN A 211 -1.52 -10.23 20.48
N VAL A 212 -0.79 -9.18 20.84
CA VAL A 212 0.67 -9.24 20.99
C VAL A 212 1.04 -9.37 22.47
N SER A 213 2.02 -10.22 22.76
CA SER A 213 2.65 -10.29 24.09
C SER A 213 4.17 -10.28 23.95
N GLY A 214 4.89 -9.74 24.93
CA GLY A 214 6.34 -9.62 24.91
C GLY A 214 6.89 -8.85 26.10
N ASN A 215 8.19 -8.53 26.05
CA ASN A 215 8.82 -7.66 27.04
C ASN A 215 8.38 -6.20 26.85
N ASN A 216 8.48 -5.39 27.90
CA ASN A 216 8.19 -3.96 27.83
C ASN A 216 9.05 -3.29 26.73
N GLY A 217 8.42 -2.45 25.93
CA GLY A 217 9.06 -1.75 24.82
C GLY A 217 8.11 -1.36 23.72
N VAL A 218 8.61 -0.58 22.77
CA VAL A 218 7.89 -0.17 21.56
C VAL A 218 8.46 -0.94 20.37
N TYR A 219 7.59 -1.54 19.57
CA TYR A 219 7.94 -2.46 18.51
C TYR A 219 7.29 -2.04 17.20
N SER A 220 8.08 -1.89 16.13
CA SER A 220 7.53 -1.65 14.81
C SER A 220 6.87 -2.91 14.25
N VAL A 221 5.62 -2.78 13.81
CA VAL A 221 4.85 -3.86 13.18
C VAL A 221 4.54 -3.52 11.73
N SER A 222 4.56 -4.53 10.88
CA SER A 222 4.29 -4.37 9.45
C SER A 222 3.63 -5.62 8.90
N GLY A 223 2.89 -5.48 7.81
CA GLY A 223 2.24 -6.62 7.19
C GLY A 223 1.95 -6.37 5.73
N LYS A 224 1.53 -7.43 5.06
CA LYS A 224 1.18 -7.45 3.66
C LYS A 224 0.03 -8.41 3.41
N ALA A 225 -0.70 -8.21 2.34
CA ALA A 225 -1.65 -9.20 1.86
C ALA A 225 -1.52 -9.36 0.34
N SER A 226 -1.81 -10.56 -0.14
CA SER A 226 -1.77 -10.91 -1.56
C SER A 226 -3.17 -11.27 -2.03
N PHE A 227 -3.64 -10.61 -3.09
CA PHE A 227 -4.96 -10.77 -3.70
C PHE A 227 -4.77 -11.21 -5.15
N ASP A 228 -5.17 -12.43 -5.47
CA ASP A 228 -4.97 -13.03 -6.80
C ASP A 228 -3.54 -12.84 -7.36
N GLY A 229 -2.54 -13.03 -6.48
CA GLY A 229 -1.11 -12.89 -6.79
C GLY A 229 -0.55 -11.46 -6.71
N HIS A 230 -1.38 -10.43 -6.50
CA HIS A 230 -0.95 -9.04 -6.36
C HIS A 230 -0.79 -8.69 -4.88
N THR A 231 0.40 -8.23 -4.49
CA THR A 231 0.71 -7.94 -3.08
C THR A 231 0.63 -6.44 -2.79
N GLY A 232 0.04 -6.09 -1.65
CA GLY A 232 0.08 -4.73 -1.08
C GLY A 232 0.47 -4.74 0.39
N SER A 233 0.91 -3.59 0.90
CA SER A 233 1.28 -3.43 2.32
C SER A 233 0.09 -2.98 3.15
N ILE A 234 0.04 -3.45 4.40
CA ILE A 234 -0.96 -3.01 5.39
C ILE A 234 -0.56 -1.63 5.92
N THR A 235 -1.51 -0.70 5.93
CA THR A 235 -1.37 0.68 6.42
C THR A 235 -1.97 0.83 7.83
N GLY A 236 -2.02 2.04 8.39
CA GLY A 236 -2.52 2.29 9.75
C GLY A 236 -1.42 2.34 10.81
N ASP A 237 -1.75 1.97 12.05
CA ASP A 237 -0.83 2.03 13.20
C ASP A 237 0.43 1.20 12.95
N THR A 238 1.62 1.72 13.17
CA THR A 238 2.89 1.02 12.85
C THR A 238 3.70 0.58 14.08
N GLU A 239 3.25 0.90 15.28
CA GLU A 239 3.98 0.66 16.52
C GLU A 239 3.08 0.05 17.59
N ALA A 240 3.48 -1.12 18.10
CA ALA A 240 2.87 -1.74 19.27
C ALA A 240 3.76 -1.48 20.49
N ALA A 241 3.21 -0.83 21.52
CA ALA A 241 3.87 -0.61 22.80
C ALA A 241 3.37 -1.62 23.83
N ILE A 242 4.29 -2.40 24.38
CA ILE A 242 4.05 -3.27 25.52
C ILE A 242 4.50 -2.53 26.77
N GLU A 243 3.57 -2.29 27.69
CA GLU A 243 3.88 -1.81 29.03
C GLU A 243 3.19 -2.69 30.05
N CYS A 244 3.90 -3.73 30.48
CA CYS A 244 3.47 -4.60 31.56
C CYS A 244 4.08 -4.12 32.88
N ILE A 245 3.81 -2.86 33.22
CA ILE A 245 4.21 -2.30 34.51
C ILE A 245 3.08 -2.59 35.51
N PRO A 246 3.31 -3.43 36.53
CA PRO A 246 2.34 -3.58 37.61
C PRO A 246 2.26 -2.26 38.38
N TYR A 247 1.16 -1.55 38.22
CA TYR A 247 0.84 -0.41 39.09
C TYR A 247 -0.50 -0.61 39.79
N VAL A 248 -0.63 0.07 40.93
CA VAL A 248 -1.81 0.07 41.79
C VAL A 248 -2.22 1.53 42.00
N THR A 249 -3.48 1.84 41.78
CA THR A 249 -4.06 3.13 42.17
C THR A 249 -4.88 2.97 43.45
N LEU A 250 -4.83 3.99 44.32
CA LEU A 250 -5.51 4.02 45.61
C LEU A 250 -6.42 5.25 45.67
N GLU A 251 -7.71 5.04 45.93
CA GLU A 251 -8.67 6.11 46.18
C GLU A 251 -9.15 6.03 47.63
N ARG A 252 -9.01 7.14 48.37
CA ARG A 252 -9.44 7.23 49.76
C ARG A 252 -10.68 8.09 49.88
N THR A 253 -11.71 7.55 50.53
CA THR A 253 -12.95 8.24 50.84
C THR A 253 -13.19 8.26 52.35
N ILE A 254 -13.60 9.41 52.90
CA ILE A 254 -14.14 9.50 54.26
C ILE A 254 -15.63 9.79 54.15
N THR A 255 -16.46 8.93 54.72
CA THR A 255 -17.91 9.11 54.79
C THR A 255 -18.33 9.40 56.23
N ASN A 256 -19.38 10.21 56.41
CA ASN A 256 -19.90 10.60 57.73
C ASN A 256 -18.86 11.32 58.61
N ASN A 257 -18.06 12.21 58.03
CA ASN A 257 -16.96 12.92 58.71
C ASN A 257 -17.38 13.87 59.86
N GLN A 258 -18.66 13.87 60.24
CA GLN A 258 -19.22 14.63 61.36
C GLN A 258 -19.61 13.74 62.56
N THR A 259 -19.40 12.43 62.47
CA THR A 259 -19.67 11.51 63.58
C THR A 259 -18.39 11.17 64.33
N CYS A 260 -18.52 10.61 65.53
CA CYS A 260 -17.38 10.11 66.31
C CYS A 260 -16.71 8.87 65.68
N THR A 261 -17.32 8.28 64.66
CA THR A 261 -16.85 7.06 63.98
C THR A 261 -17.01 7.23 62.46
N PRO A 262 -16.23 8.14 61.84
CA PRO A 262 -16.27 8.30 60.39
C PRO A 262 -15.76 7.01 59.71
N LEU A 263 -16.37 6.66 58.58
CA LEU A 263 -15.95 5.50 57.80
C LEU A 263 -14.83 5.94 56.86
N VAL A 264 -13.66 5.30 56.95
CA VAL A 264 -12.56 5.48 55.99
C VAL A 264 -12.57 4.26 55.06
N SER A 265 -12.76 4.50 53.77
CA SER A 265 -12.68 3.48 52.73
C SER A 265 -11.46 3.75 51.86
N VAL A 266 -10.68 2.70 51.58
CA VAL A 266 -9.57 2.75 50.62
C VAL A 266 -9.90 1.75 49.52
N GLU A 267 -10.21 2.27 48.34
CA GLU A 267 -10.41 1.44 47.14
C GLU A 267 -9.07 1.23 46.45
N VAL A 268 -8.75 -0.03 46.17
CA VAL A 268 -7.52 -0.43 45.49
C VAL A 268 -7.88 -0.90 44.08
N LYS A 269 -7.29 -0.28 43.06
CA LYS A 269 -7.47 -0.67 41.65
C LYS A 269 -6.11 -1.14 41.10
N PRO A 270 -5.76 -2.42 41.29
CA PRO A 270 -4.58 -3.01 40.68
C PRO A 270 -4.78 -3.20 39.17
N THR A 271 -3.71 -3.06 38.40
CA THR A 271 -3.69 -3.54 37.00
C THR A 271 -3.73 -5.07 36.94
N ASN A 272 -4.17 -5.63 35.80
CA ASN A 272 -4.26 -7.07 35.58
C ASN A 272 -2.93 -7.83 35.78
N SER A 273 -1.80 -7.11 35.75
CA SER A 273 -0.45 -7.64 36.01
C SER A 273 -0.07 -7.76 37.49
N VAL A 274 -0.87 -7.24 38.42
CA VAL A 274 -0.60 -7.33 39.87
C VAL A 274 -1.17 -8.63 40.41
N SER A 275 -0.29 -9.56 40.78
CA SER A 275 -0.67 -10.87 41.34
C SER A 275 -0.97 -10.83 42.85
N ALA A 276 -0.44 -9.84 43.56
CA ALA A 276 -0.69 -9.60 44.97
C ALA A 276 -0.40 -8.13 45.32
N TYR A 277 -1.11 -7.61 46.31
CA TYR A 277 -0.84 -6.30 46.90
C TYR A 277 -1.11 -6.33 48.41
N ASN A 278 -0.48 -5.41 49.13
CA ASN A 278 -0.79 -5.10 50.52
C ASN A 278 -1.05 -3.60 50.65
N VAL A 279 -1.98 -3.21 51.54
CA VAL A 279 -2.30 -1.81 51.79
C VAL A 279 -1.90 -1.49 53.23
N GLU A 280 -1.02 -0.51 53.42
CA GLU A 280 -0.76 0.05 54.74
C GLU A 280 -1.37 1.44 54.84
N TYR A 281 -2.13 1.69 55.92
CA TYR A 281 -2.73 2.99 56.17
C TYR A 281 -2.37 3.51 57.56
N ILE A 282 -1.71 4.66 57.63
CA ILE A 282 -1.28 5.28 58.89
C ILE A 282 -2.37 6.24 59.38
N LEU A 283 -2.80 6.08 60.64
CA LEU A 283 -3.80 6.98 61.24
C LEU A 283 -3.12 8.19 61.94
N PRO A 284 -3.65 9.42 61.81
CA PRO A 284 -3.22 10.60 62.58
C PRO A 284 -3.44 10.46 64.08
N GLU A 285 -2.62 11.12 64.91
CA GLU A 285 -2.67 11.02 66.38
C GLU A 285 -4.07 11.25 66.94
N GLY A 286 -4.41 10.50 67.99
CA GLY A 286 -5.74 10.53 68.62
C GLY A 286 -6.81 9.67 67.95
N LEU A 287 -6.53 9.04 66.80
CA LEU A 287 -7.45 8.12 66.15
C LEU A 287 -7.07 6.65 66.38
N THR A 288 -8.09 5.83 66.66
CA THR A 288 -8.00 4.36 66.77
C THR A 288 -9.12 3.72 65.93
N PRO A 289 -8.81 2.72 65.09
CA PRO A 289 -9.83 2.03 64.33
C PRO A 289 -10.68 1.14 65.24
N SER A 290 -11.98 1.04 64.98
CA SER A 290 -12.92 0.22 65.75
C SER A 290 -13.48 -0.98 64.98
N ASN A 291 -13.44 -0.94 63.64
CA ASN A 291 -13.89 -2.03 62.78
C ASN A 291 -13.08 -2.01 61.47
N ILE A 292 -12.26 -3.05 61.24
CA ILE A 292 -11.37 -3.17 60.08
C ILE A 292 -11.87 -4.33 59.22
N SER A 293 -12.13 -4.08 57.94
CA SER A 293 -12.59 -5.09 56.98
C SER A 293 -11.44 -5.94 56.45
N ASP A 294 -11.77 -6.96 55.64
CA ASP A 294 -10.81 -7.70 54.80
C ASP A 294 -9.65 -8.35 55.56
N ASN A 295 -9.91 -8.76 56.80
CA ASN A 295 -8.93 -9.36 57.74
C ASN A 295 -7.80 -8.41 58.19
N GLY A 296 -7.94 -7.10 57.95
CA GLY A 296 -6.92 -6.13 58.32
C GLY A 296 -6.64 -6.10 59.82
N GLN A 297 -5.40 -5.82 60.17
CA GLN A 297 -4.88 -5.81 61.54
C GLN A 297 -4.47 -4.40 61.96
N TRP A 298 -4.74 -4.05 63.22
CA TRP A 298 -4.27 -2.80 63.80
C TRP A 298 -2.93 -3.00 64.51
N ASP A 299 -1.90 -2.34 64.00
CA ASP A 299 -0.62 -2.17 64.67
C ASP A 299 -0.65 -0.87 65.48
N ALA A 300 -0.96 -0.99 66.77
CA ALA A 300 -1.07 0.14 67.68
C ALA A 300 0.26 0.87 67.91
N LEU A 301 1.40 0.16 67.80
CA LEU A 301 2.73 0.72 68.03
C LEU A 301 3.13 1.66 66.90
N ASN A 302 2.89 1.25 65.65
CA ASN A 302 3.22 2.04 64.46
C ASN A 302 2.05 2.85 63.92
N ARG A 303 0.87 2.72 64.55
CA ARG A 303 -0.37 3.40 64.21
C ARG A 303 -0.84 3.09 62.78
N LYS A 304 -0.72 1.82 62.39
CA LYS A 304 -1.01 1.33 61.03
C LYS A 304 -2.15 0.32 61.00
N VAL A 305 -3.02 0.45 60.01
CA VAL A 305 -3.88 -0.65 59.54
C VAL A 305 -3.13 -1.36 58.40
N LYS A 306 -3.07 -2.69 58.43
CA LYS A 306 -2.41 -3.53 57.42
C LYS A 306 -3.26 -4.73 57.03
#